data_AF-A0AB39U7E8-F1
#
_entry.id   AF-A0AB39U7E8-F1
#
_cell.length_a   1.000
_cell.length_b   1.000
_cell.length_c   1.000
_cell.angle_alpha   90.00
_cell.angle_beta   90.00
_cell.angle_gamma   90.00
#
_symmetry.space_group_name_H-M   'P 1'
#
loop_
_entity.id
_entity.type
_entity.pdbx_description
1 polymer ?
#
loop_
_entity_poly.entity_id
_entity_poly.type
_entity_poly.pdbx_seq_one_letter_code
_entity_poly.pdbx_strand_id
1 'polypeptide(L)'
;MVRTRLRQASLLIFAMAISGMSFFQMFERTTGTIPARFGMLLLIVAALFIVLWVLISIFLPYASQSILPCVMILNAIGITMISRIDVGNKKLGINSDAGTMQLIWLACALGLCCLLVAFLKNYRLLRQFSYVSMVIGIVLLLSPMLPGIGREIGGARIWLGIGSHSLQPGEFAKLFLAFFFASYLFDHRDQLAVGGKKILGIRLPRTRDLGPIIVVWFISMGVLVLQHDLGTSLMFFAMFVSMLYVATGQKSWIFIGAVFFVIGAVASAVVFSHVGDRVTAWLNPFSSAEYNKPYGGSGQLVQGVFGLASGGLLGTGLGQGHPWITPLANSDFIYSSVGEELGLVGLMLVLLLYLIIISSGMITAMKVTDGFGKLLASGLVFTMAFQVFTVVGGITLVIPLTGLTMPFMAAGGSSLLANFILVILLVIISNEANKPDPQVLSDTFQYEALAALRKHEVEKSRAEQAGSDTATMAIIRDSAPQPDESDESDDPTNPADPADQADTPQPREPRTVKGASQ
;
A
#
# COMPACT_ATOMS: atom_id res chain seq x y z
N MET A 1 -17.77 -15.28 4.17
CA MET A 1 -17.52 -13.86 4.52
C MET A 1 -17.58 -13.60 6.04
N VAL A 2 -18.65 -14.03 6.74
CA VAL A 2 -18.83 -13.81 8.20
C VAL A 2 -17.68 -14.32 9.08
N ARG A 3 -17.22 -15.57 8.89
CA ARG A 3 -16.09 -16.14 9.66
C ARG A 3 -14.80 -15.32 9.53
N THR A 4 -14.51 -14.80 8.34
CA THR A 4 -13.32 -13.96 8.09
C THR A 4 -13.44 -12.62 8.81
N ARG A 5 -14.62 -12.00 8.79
CA ARG A 5 -14.89 -10.74 9.50
C ARG A 5 -14.79 -10.90 11.02
N LEU A 6 -15.30 -12.01 11.56
CA LEU A 6 -15.16 -12.33 12.98
C LEU A 6 -13.69 -12.46 13.40
N ARG A 7 -12.87 -13.15 12.59
CA ARG A 7 -11.42 -13.26 12.82
C ARG A 7 -10.70 -11.91 12.77
N GLN A 8 -11.08 -11.06 11.82
CA GLN A 8 -10.49 -9.71 11.70
C GLN A 8 -10.86 -8.84 12.91
N ALA A 9 -12.13 -8.88 13.34
CA ALA A 9 -12.59 -8.21 14.55
C ALA A 9 -11.88 -8.72 15.80
N SER A 10 -11.72 -10.05 15.95
CA SER A 10 -11.06 -10.63 17.12
C SER A 10 -9.59 -10.22 17.20
N LEU A 11 -8.88 -10.14 16.06
CA LEU A 11 -7.49 -9.66 16.04
C LEU A 11 -7.39 -8.19 16.45
N LEU A 12 -8.32 -7.35 15.99
CA LEU A 12 -8.36 -5.94 16.38
C LEU A 12 -8.66 -5.77 17.87
N ILE A 13 -9.67 -6.47 18.39
CA ILE A 13 -10.03 -6.43 19.82
C ILE A 13 -8.87 -6.94 20.68
N PHE A 14 -8.21 -8.03 20.27
CA PHE A 14 -7.03 -8.56 20.96
C PHE A 14 -5.89 -7.54 21.01
N ALA A 15 -5.62 -6.90 19.89
CA ALA A 15 -4.62 -5.84 19.81
C ALA A 15 -5.00 -4.62 20.67
N MET A 16 -6.29 -4.27 20.78
CA MET A 16 -6.77 -3.20 21.65
C MET A 16 -6.58 -3.56 23.12
N ALA A 17 -6.87 -4.80 23.50
CA ALA A 17 -6.69 -5.29 24.86
C ALA A 17 -5.22 -5.24 25.29
N ILE A 18 -4.29 -5.71 24.45
CA ILE A 18 -2.85 -5.62 24.72
C ILE A 18 -2.40 -4.16 24.84
N SER A 19 -2.86 -3.30 23.92
CA SER A 19 -2.51 -1.87 23.93
C SER A 19 -3.01 -1.19 25.21
N GLY A 20 -4.27 -1.44 25.60
CA GLY A 20 -4.85 -0.91 26.84
C GLY A 20 -4.11 -1.40 28.08
N MET A 21 -3.72 -2.68 28.12
CA MET A 21 -2.91 -3.24 29.19
C MET A 21 -1.53 -2.58 29.30
N SER A 22 -0.88 -2.30 28.16
CA SER A 22 0.40 -1.59 28.11
C SER A 22 0.29 -0.17 28.67
N PHE A 23 -0.72 0.61 28.25
CA PHE A 23 -0.95 1.94 28.80
C PHE A 23 -1.25 1.91 30.30
N PHE A 24 -2.13 1.00 30.73
CA PHE A 24 -2.48 0.84 32.14
C PHE A 24 -1.24 0.53 32.99
N GLN A 25 -0.45 -0.47 32.58
CA GLN A 25 0.76 -0.87 33.29
C GLN A 25 1.81 0.25 33.34
N MET A 26 1.99 1.01 32.24
CA MET A 26 2.93 2.12 32.19
C MET A 26 2.53 3.26 33.13
N PHE A 27 1.28 3.70 33.11
CA PHE A 27 0.82 4.81 33.96
C PHE A 27 0.71 4.41 35.43
N GLU A 28 0.29 3.19 35.75
CA GLU A 28 0.24 2.72 37.14
C GLU A 28 1.64 2.79 37.77
N ARG A 29 2.67 2.30 37.07
CA ARG A 29 4.04 2.29 37.59
C ARG A 29 4.71 3.65 37.66
N THR A 30 4.33 4.58 36.78
CA THR A 30 5.05 5.85 36.64
C THR A 30 4.36 7.01 37.35
N THR A 31 3.03 7.07 37.30
CA THR A 31 2.21 8.16 37.83
C THR A 31 1.11 7.69 38.79
N GLY A 32 0.89 6.38 38.96
CA GLY A 32 -0.15 5.80 39.81
C GLY A 32 -1.58 5.92 39.26
N THR A 33 -1.82 6.82 38.30
CA THR A 33 -3.11 7.04 37.66
C THR A 33 -2.93 7.46 36.20
N ILE A 34 -3.93 7.15 35.36
CA ILE A 34 -3.98 7.64 33.97
C ILE A 34 -4.54 9.06 33.99
N PRO A 35 -3.84 10.07 33.45
CA PRO A 35 -4.37 11.42 33.34
C PRO A 35 -5.70 11.44 32.58
N ALA A 36 -6.74 12.10 33.11
CA ALA A 36 -8.09 12.04 32.56
C ALA A 36 -8.18 12.43 31.08
N ARG A 37 -7.46 13.50 30.67
CA ARG A 37 -7.39 13.93 29.27
C ARG A 37 -6.78 12.85 28.36
N PHE A 38 -5.72 12.18 28.84
CA PHE A 38 -5.05 11.11 28.09
C PHE A 38 -5.97 9.89 27.96
N GLY A 39 -6.62 9.48 29.06
CA GLY A 39 -7.59 8.38 29.06
C GLY A 39 -8.76 8.62 28.10
N MET A 40 -9.30 9.84 28.07
CA MET A 40 -10.36 10.22 27.11
C MET A 40 -9.87 10.13 25.67
N LEU A 41 -8.66 10.61 25.35
CA LEU A 41 -8.09 10.51 24.01
C LEU A 41 -7.86 9.05 23.58
N LEU A 42 -7.42 8.18 24.50
CA LEU A 42 -7.29 6.74 24.24
C LEU A 42 -8.64 6.12 23.86
N LEU A 43 -9.71 6.45 24.58
CA LEU A 43 -11.06 5.95 24.27
C LEU A 43 -11.54 6.45 22.90
N ILE A 44 -11.30 7.72 22.57
CA ILE A 44 -11.63 8.30 21.26
C ILE A 44 -10.87 7.56 20.15
N VAL A 45 -9.56 7.34 20.31
CA VAL A 45 -8.74 6.61 19.33
C VAL A 45 -9.21 5.16 19.18
N ALA A 46 -9.52 4.47 20.28
CA ALA A 46 -10.07 3.12 20.24
C ALA A 46 -11.40 3.07 19.47
N ALA A 47 -12.31 4.02 19.75
CA ALA A 47 -13.56 4.15 19.01
C ALA A 47 -13.31 4.41 17.51
N LEU A 48 -12.35 5.27 17.16
CA LEU A 48 -12.01 5.55 15.77
C LEU A 48 -11.45 4.34 15.03
N PHE A 49 -10.67 3.48 15.69
CA PHE A 49 -10.24 2.20 15.10
C PHE A 49 -11.42 1.26 14.84
N ILE A 50 -12.41 1.21 15.74
CA ILE A 50 -13.65 0.43 15.53
C ILE A 50 -14.43 1.02 14.34
N VAL A 51 -14.61 2.34 14.30
CA VAL A 51 -15.28 3.02 13.18
C VAL A 51 -14.58 2.72 11.86
N LEU A 52 -13.25 2.83 11.82
CA LEU A 52 -12.47 2.51 10.63
C LEU A 52 -12.66 1.04 10.22
N TRP A 53 -12.63 0.11 11.17
CA TRP A 53 -12.90 -1.31 10.90
C TRP A 53 -14.30 -1.54 10.34
N VAL A 54 -15.33 -0.88 10.87
CA VAL A 54 -16.70 -0.94 10.35
C VAL A 54 -16.75 -0.41 8.92
N LEU A 55 -16.16 0.77 8.66
CA LEU A 55 -16.14 1.39 7.33
C LEU A 55 -15.42 0.49 6.31
N ILE A 56 -14.26 -0.08 6.64
CA ILE A 56 -13.57 -1.02 5.76
C ILE A 56 -14.45 -2.25 5.53
N SER A 57 -15.17 -2.72 6.56
CA SER A 57 -16.04 -3.89 6.43
C SER A 57 -17.23 -3.65 5.48
N ILE A 58 -17.76 -2.42 5.44
CA ILE A 58 -18.87 -2.00 4.58
C ILE A 58 -18.39 -1.67 3.16
N PHE A 59 -17.40 -0.78 3.02
CA PHE A 59 -16.97 -0.24 1.72
C PHE A 59 -15.93 -1.09 1.00
N LEU A 60 -15.18 -1.92 1.74
CA LEU A 60 -14.09 -2.74 1.21
C LEU A 60 -14.29 -4.23 1.63
N PRO A 61 -15.34 -4.90 1.12
CA PRO A 61 -15.76 -6.25 1.51
C PRO A 61 -14.68 -7.34 1.38
N TYR A 62 -13.71 -7.14 0.49
CA TYR A 62 -12.66 -8.12 0.16
C TYR A 62 -11.29 -7.73 0.69
N ALA A 63 -11.12 -6.57 1.35
CA ALA A 63 -9.84 -6.13 1.87
C ALA A 63 -9.27 -7.06 2.94
N SER A 64 -7.96 -7.34 2.86
CA SER A 64 -7.21 -7.94 3.96
C SER A 64 -7.02 -6.90 5.07
N GLN A 65 -7.53 -7.21 6.27
CA GLN A 65 -7.45 -6.31 7.43
C GLN A 65 -6.33 -6.69 8.42
N SER A 66 -5.45 -7.64 8.08
CA SER A 66 -4.37 -8.06 8.99
C SER A 66 -3.35 -6.95 9.28
N ILE A 67 -3.25 -5.94 8.39
CA ILE A 67 -2.37 -4.79 8.55
C ILE A 67 -2.83 -3.90 9.72
N LEU A 68 -4.14 -3.72 9.91
CA LEU A 68 -4.71 -2.73 10.83
C LEU A 68 -4.36 -3.04 12.31
N PRO A 69 -4.53 -4.26 12.83
CA PRO A 69 -4.10 -4.61 14.18
C PRO A 69 -2.59 -4.42 14.40
N CYS A 70 -1.76 -4.75 13.40
CA CYS A 70 -0.30 -4.59 13.51
C CYS A 70 0.10 -3.12 13.63
N VAL A 71 -0.47 -2.26 12.78
CA VAL A 71 -0.25 -0.81 12.82
C VAL A 71 -0.73 -0.21 14.15
N MET A 72 -1.86 -0.69 14.67
CA MET A 72 -2.36 -0.24 15.97
C MET A 72 -1.42 -0.62 17.12
N ILE A 73 -0.90 -1.85 17.15
CA ILE A 73 0.07 -2.29 18.18
C ILE A 73 1.36 -1.46 18.09
N LEU A 74 1.90 -1.25 16.88
CA LEU A 74 3.09 -0.41 16.70
C LEU A 74 2.87 1.01 17.21
N ASN A 75 1.72 1.62 16.89
CA ASN A 75 1.33 2.93 17.43
C ASN A 75 1.20 2.91 18.94
N ALA A 76 0.57 1.89 19.52
CA ALA A 76 0.42 1.78 20.96
C ALA A 76 1.78 1.68 21.66
N ILE A 77 2.70 0.84 21.16
CA ILE A 77 4.08 0.75 21.69
C ILE A 77 4.77 2.11 21.60
N GLY A 78 4.70 2.78 20.45
CA GLY A 78 5.28 4.10 20.24
C GLY A 78 4.73 5.16 21.21
N ILE A 79 3.40 5.30 21.28
CA ILE A 79 2.74 6.29 22.15
C ILE A 79 2.97 5.98 23.63
N THR A 80 2.96 4.70 24.04
CA THR A 80 3.33 4.31 25.40
C THR A 80 4.75 4.75 25.72
N MET A 81 5.73 4.49 24.84
CA MET A 81 7.11 4.91 25.03
C MET A 81 7.28 6.42 25.04
N ILE A 82 6.65 7.15 24.12
CA ILE A 82 6.72 8.62 24.08
C ILE A 82 6.14 9.20 25.38
N SER A 83 5.01 8.67 25.85
CA SER A 83 4.39 9.10 27.11
C SER A 83 5.27 8.75 28.32
N ARG A 84 5.95 7.59 28.28
CA ARG A 84 6.92 7.18 29.29
C ARG A 84 8.13 8.12 29.36
N ILE A 85 8.62 8.57 28.21
CA ILE A 85 9.71 9.54 28.07
C ILE A 85 9.25 10.92 28.57
N ASP A 86 8.03 11.36 28.25
CA ASP A 86 7.47 12.62 28.74
C ASP A 86 7.44 12.68 30.27
N VAL A 87 7.07 11.58 30.94
CA VAL A 87 7.09 11.50 32.40
C VAL A 87 8.52 11.63 32.95
N GLY A 88 9.50 10.99 32.30
CA GLY A 88 10.92 11.12 32.65
C GLY A 88 11.44 12.54 32.50
N ASN A 89 11.15 13.18 31.36
CA ASN A 89 11.50 14.57 31.09
C ASN A 89 10.88 15.54 32.10
N LYS A 90 9.61 15.35 32.48
CA LYS A 90 8.95 16.17 33.51
C LYS A 90 9.62 16.06 34.87
N LYS A 91 10.14 14.88 35.25
CA LYS A 91 10.92 14.70 36.49
C LYS A 91 12.23 15.50 36.47
N LEU A 92 12.78 15.78 35.29
CA LEU A 92 13.96 16.63 35.09
C LEU A 92 13.61 18.12 34.92
N GLY A 93 12.35 18.51 35.10
CA GLY A 93 11.89 19.89 34.90
C GLY A 93 11.72 20.30 33.43
N ILE A 94 11.76 19.34 32.50
CA ILE A 94 11.55 19.57 31.06
C ILE A 94 10.07 19.35 30.73
N ASN A 95 9.38 20.42 30.31
CA ASN A 95 8.00 20.33 29.87
C ASN A 95 7.92 19.55 28.55
N SER A 96 7.22 18.42 28.55
CA SER A 96 7.05 17.56 27.37
C SER A 96 5.65 16.95 27.33
N ASP A 97 4.90 17.19 26.26
CA ASP A 97 3.55 16.65 26.05
C ASP A 97 3.42 15.92 24.70
N ALA A 98 4.53 15.35 24.23
CA ALA A 98 4.62 14.68 22.93
C ALA A 98 3.66 13.50 22.82
N GLY A 99 3.45 12.72 23.88
CA GLY A 99 2.57 11.56 23.88
C GLY A 99 1.09 11.94 23.71
N THR A 100 0.67 13.02 24.36
CA THR A 100 -0.69 13.57 24.18
C THR A 100 -0.88 14.11 22.77
N MET A 101 0.11 14.83 22.23
CA MET A 101 0.07 15.33 20.85
C MET A 101 0.05 14.20 19.83
N GLN A 102 0.80 13.12 20.06
CA GLN A 102 0.81 11.96 19.17
C GLN A 102 -0.57 11.27 19.12
N LEU A 103 -1.32 11.21 20.23
CA LEU A 103 -2.71 10.72 20.22
C LEU A 103 -3.65 11.61 19.41
N ILE A 104 -3.49 12.93 19.47
CA ILE A 104 -4.28 13.87 18.66
C ILE A 104 -3.97 13.64 17.17
N TRP A 105 -2.70 13.54 16.81
CA TRP A 105 -2.31 13.23 15.43
C TRP A 105 -2.81 11.86 14.96
N LEU A 106 -2.81 10.85 15.83
CA LEU A 106 -3.38 9.54 15.54
C LEU A 106 -4.89 9.63 15.29
N ALA A 107 -5.62 10.39 16.11
CA ALA A 107 -7.05 10.63 15.88
C ALA A 107 -7.30 11.34 14.53
N CYS A 108 -6.51 12.36 14.19
CA CYS A 108 -6.56 13.01 12.89
C CYS A 108 -6.26 12.04 11.73
N ALA A 109 -5.23 11.21 11.87
CA ALA A 109 -4.83 10.22 10.86
C ALA A 109 -5.94 9.17 10.64
N LEU A 110 -6.56 8.67 11.72
CA LEU A 110 -7.69 7.74 11.64
C LEU A 110 -8.91 8.40 11.01
N GLY A 111 -9.22 9.64 11.36
CA GLY A 111 -10.29 10.43 10.72
C GLY A 111 -10.06 10.55 9.21
N LEU A 112 -8.83 10.88 8.79
CA LEU A 112 -8.47 10.92 7.37
C LEU A 112 -8.60 9.55 6.70
N CYS A 113 -8.20 8.46 7.36
CA CYS A 113 -8.40 7.10 6.85
C CYS A 113 -9.88 6.77 6.65
N CYS A 114 -10.74 7.13 7.61
CA CYS A 114 -12.19 6.95 7.50
C CYS A 114 -12.75 7.69 6.27
N LEU A 115 -12.32 8.94 6.04
CA LEU A 115 -12.70 9.71 4.86
C LEU A 115 -12.21 9.03 3.57
N LEU A 116 -10.94 8.61 3.53
CA LEU A 116 -10.38 7.93 2.36
C LEU A 116 -11.11 6.63 2.05
N VAL A 117 -11.46 5.81 3.03
CA VAL A 117 -12.24 4.58 2.79
C VAL A 117 -13.64 4.88 2.27
N ALA A 118 -14.29 5.94 2.79
CA ALA A 118 -15.64 6.31 2.37
C ALA A 118 -15.68 6.86 0.93
N PHE A 119 -14.70 7.68 0.56
CA PHE A 119 -14.70 8.43 -0.72
C PHE A 119 -13.81 7.80 -1.81
N LEU A 120 -12.69 7.18 -1.47
CA LEU A 120 -11.72 6.63 -2.42
C LEU A 120 -12.02 5.15 -2.75
N LYS A 121 -13.16 4.92 -3.42
CA LYS A 121 -13.59 3.56 -3.80
C LYS A 121 -12.72 2.91 -4.87
N ASN A 122 -12.10 3.70 -5.74
CA ASN A 122 -11.26 3.20 -6.85
C ASN A 122 -9.92 3.95 -6.88
N TYR A 123 -8.85 3.28 -6.46
CA TYR A 123 -7.51 3.85 -6.46
C TYR A 123 -6.97 4.13 -7.88
N ARG A 124 -7.56 3.54 -8.93
CA ARG A 124 -7.14 3.81 -10.32
C ARG A 124 -7.41 5.25 -10.75
N LEU A 125 -8.27 5.99 -10.03
CA LEU A 125 -8.43 7.43 -10.24
C LEU A 125 -7.10 8.19 -10.05
N LEU A 126 -6.23 7.74 -9.15
CA LEU A 126 -4.92 8.36 -8.93
C LEU A 126 -4.04 8.30 -10.18
N ARG A 127 -4.25 7.30 -11.06
CA ARG A 127 -3.52 7.18 -12.33
C ARG A 127 -3.81 8.36 -13.26
N GLN A 128 -5.06 8.83 -13.31
CA GLN A 128 -5.48 9.94 -14.18
C GLN A 128 -4.85 11.27 -13.77
N PHE A 129 -4.49 11.40 -12.49
CA PHE A 129 -3.86 12.59 -11.91
C PHE A 129 -2.35 12.40 -11.70
N SER A 130 -1.67 11.60 -12.54
CA SER A 130 -0.24 11.30 -12.37
C SER A 130 0.64 12.55 -12.44
N TYR A 131 0.49 13.37 -13.48
CA TYR A 131 1.23 14.63 -13.63
C TYR A 131 0.82 15.68 -12.59
N VAL A 132 -0.44 15.68 -12.15
CA VAL A 132 -0.88 16.54 -11.04
C VAL A 132 -0.19 16.11 -9.74
N SER A 133 -0.10 14.80 -9.49
CA SER A 133 0.62 14.24 -8.34
C SER A 133 2.11 14.57 -8.40
N MET A 134 2.72 14.51 -9.58
CA MET A 134 4.10 14.95 -9.79
C MET A 134 4.31 16.41 -9.38
N VAL A 135 3.47 17.32 -9.90
CA VAL A 135 3.56 18.75 -9.59
C VAL A 135 3.35 18.99 -8.09
N ILE A 136 2.32 18.38 -7.49
CA ILE A 136 2.07 18.49 -6.05
C ILE A 136 3.27 17.97 -5.25
N GLY A 137 3.84 16.82 -5.62
CA GLY A 137 5.02 16.25 -4.97
C GLY A 137 6.22 17.18 -5.02
N ILE A 138 6.53 17.75 -6.18
CA ILE A 138 7.64 18.72 -6.34
C ILE A 138 7.36 20.00 -5.56
N VAL A 139 6.14 20.54 -5.60
CA VAL A 139 5.76 21.75 -4.84
C VAL A 139 5.88 21.50 -3.35
N LEU A 140 5.43 20.35 -2.86
CA LEU A 140 5.59 19.98 -1.45
C LEU A 140 7.08 19.87 -1.09
N LEU A 141 7.90 19.22 -1.92
CA LEU A 141 9.35 19.17 -1.69
C LEU A 141 9.97 20.57 -1.66
N LEU A 142 9.61 21.48 -2.57
CA LEU A 142 10.17 22.84 -2.61
C LEU A 142 9.64 23.75 -1.50
N SER A 143 8.47 23.45 -0.94
CA SER A 143 7.80 24.37 -0.01
C SER A 143 8.63 24.81 1.20
N PRO A 144 9.48 23.98 1.85
CA PRO A 144 10.35 24.44 2.93
C PRO A 144 11.41 25.46 2.49
N MET A 145 11.75 25.51 1.20
CA MET A 145 12.71 26.48 0.68
C MET A 145 12.12 27.88 0.48
N LEU A 146 10.78 28.01 0.52
CA LEU A 146 10.13 29.30 0.39
C LEU A 146 10.53 30.23 1.55
N PRO A 147 10.93 31.48 1.25
CA PRO A 147 11.31 32.45 2.27
C PRO A 147 10.12 32.77 3.18
N GLY A 148 10.37 32.92 4.48
CA GLY A 148 9.38 33.30 5.48
C GLY A 148 8.62 32.15 6.15
N ILE A 149 8.41 31.01 5.47
CA ILE A 149 7.65 29.86 6.02
C ILE A 149 8.53 28.66 6.40
N GLY A 150 9.67 28.49 5.72
CA GLY A 150 10.63 27.43 6.00
C GLY A 150 11.38 27.64 7.30
N ARG A 151 11.54 26.57 8.10
CA ARG A 151 12.36 26.55 9.30
C ARG A 151 13.56 25.63 9.13
N GLU A 152 14.72 26.12 9.53
CA GLU A 152 15.95 25.34 9.61
C GLU A 152 16.07 24.78 11.03
N ILE A 153 16.12 23.46 11.15
CA ILE A 153 16.23 22.74 12.42
C ILE A 153 17.36 21.73 12.24
N GLY A 154 18.40 21.81 13.09
CA GLY A 154 19.54 20.89 13.02
C GLY A 154 20.35 20.98 11.73
N GLY A 155 20.39 22.15 11.07
CA GLY A 155 21.09 22.37 9.80
C GLY A 155 20.33 21.88 8.55
N ALA A 156 19.10 21.39 8.71
CA ALA A 156 18.25 20.98 7.59
C ALA A 156 17.01 21.87 7.49
N ARG A 157 16.70 22.34 6.28
CA ARG A 157 15.54 23.19 6.00
C ARG A 157 14.42 22.38 5.34
N ILE A 158 13.78 21.54 6.15
CA ILE A 158 12.74 20.57 5.72
C ILE A 158 11.37 20.81 6.33
N TRP A 159 11.24 21.76 7.25
CA TRP A 159 10.03 22.00 8.04
C TRP A 159 9.32 23.28 7.60
N LEU A 160 8.00 23.24 7.53
CA LEU A 160 7.15 24.42 7.48
C LEU A 160 6.69 24.79 8.88
N GLY A 161 6.92 26.03 9.28
CA GLY A 161 6.41 26.55 10.55
C GLY A 161 4.95 26.99 10.44
N ILE A 162 4.05 26.37 11.21
CA ILE A 162 2.64 26.76 11.31
C ILE A 162 2.34 27.08 12.77
N GLY A 163 2.50 28.36 13.14
CA GLY A 163 2.39 28.80 14.54
C GLY A 163 3.43 28.09 15.44
N SER A 164 2.94 27.44 16.49
CA SER A 164 3.74 26.64 17.42
C SER A 164 4.09 25.24 16.91
N HIS A 165 3.49 24.79 15.80
CA HIS A 165 3.70 23.47 15.23
C HIS A 165 4.55 23.52 13.96
N SER A 166 5.10 22.36 13.59
CA SER A 166 5.81 22.16 12.34
C SER A 166 5.17 21.05 11.52
N LEU A 167 5.18 21.21 10.20
CA LEU A 167 4.75 20.20 9.24
C LEU A 167 5.93 19.86 8.34
N GLN A 168 6.15 18.57 8.07
CA GLN A 168 7.19 18.10 7.14
C GLN A 168 6.53 17.71 5.81
N PRO A 169 6.61 18.56 4.76
CA PRO A 169 5.97 18.30 3.48
C PRO A 169 6.53 17.08 2.76
N GLY A 170 7.81 16.78 2.97
CA GLY A 170 8.52 15.66 2.35
C GLY A 170 7.85 14.31 2.58
N GLU A 171 7.21 14.12 3.75
CA GLU A 171 6.49 12.88 4.07
C GLU A 171 5.27 12.67 3.16
N PHE A 172 4.58 13.74 2.80
CA PHE A 172 3.45 13.70 1.86
C PHE A 172 3.94 13.66 0.40
N ALA A 173 4.98 14.42 0.07
CA ALA A 173 5.57 14.44 -1.27
C ALA A 173 5.98 13.04 -1.74
N LYS A 174 6.49 12.22 -0.81
CA LYS A 174 6.83 10.80 -1.01
C LYS A 174 5.67 9.99 -1.61
N LEU A 175 4.46 10.19 -1.10
CA LEU A 175 3.27 9.48 -1.58
C LEU A 175 2.87 9.93 -2.98
N PHE A 176 2.87 11.25 -3.21
CA PHE A 176 2.54 11.82 -4.52
C PHE A 176 3.54 11.43 -5.61
N LEU A 177 4.83 11.41 -5.29
CA LEU A 177 5.86 10.95 -6.21
C LEU A 177 5.80 9.44 -6.43
N ALA A 178 5.47 8.65 -5.41
CA ALA A 178 5.17 7.22 -5.59
C ALA A 178 4.00 7.01 -6.58
N PHE A 179 2.93 7.82 -6.51
CA PHE A 179 1.83 7.75 -7.48
C PHE A 179 2.28 8.09 -8.89
N PHE A 180 3.05 9.17 -9.04
CA PHE A 180 3.57 9.58 -10.34
C PHE A 180 4.48 8.50 -10.93
N PHE A 181 5.45 8.00 -10.16
CA PHE A 181 6.35 6.94 -10.61
C PHE A 181 5.56 5.69 -10.99
N ALA A 182 4.70 5.18 -10.11
CA ALA A 182 3.90 3.99 -10.41
C ALA A 182 3.07 4.14 -11.69
N SER A 183 2.46 5.31 -11.92
CA SER A 183 1.66 5.60 -13.12
C SER A 183 2.53 5.70 -14.37
N TYR A 184 3.61 6.49 -14.31
CA TYR A 184 4.50 6.74 -15.44
C TYR A 184 5.22 5.46 -15.89
N LEU A 185 5.79 4.70 -14.95
CA LEU A 185 6.43 3.42 -15.24
C LEU A 185 5.44 2.41 -15.80
N PHE A 186 4.18 2.40 -15.33
CA PHE A 186 3.15 1.52 -15.89
C PHE A 186 2.85 1.86 -17.35
N ASP A 187 2.64 3.14 -17.66
CA ASP A 187 2.27 3.60 -19.01
C ASP A 187 3.38 3.36 -20.04
N HIS A 188 4.64 3.37 -19.61
CA HIS A 188 5.82 3.19 -20.49
C HIS A 188 6.52 1.84 -20.32
N ARG A 189 5.95 0.91 -19.53
CA ARG A 189 6.61 -0.35 -19.15
C ARG A 189 7.11 -1.17 -20.36
N ASP A 190 6.31 -1.23 -21.43
CA ASP A 190 6.60 -2.08 -22.59
C ASP A 190 7.76 -1.49 -23.40
N GLN A 191 7.89 -0.16 -23.42
CA GLN A 191 9.02 0.54 -24.05
C GLN A 191 10.30 0.40 -23.22
N LEU A 192 10.17 0.45 -21.88
CA LEU A 192 11.27 0.28 -20.93
C LEU A 192 11.79 -1.15 -20.84
N ALA A 193 10.91 -2.15 -21.01
CA ALA A 193 11.25 -3.57 -20.97
C ALA A 193 11.89 -4.08 -22.28
N VAL A 194 11.48 -3.53 -23.43
CA VAL A 194 11.85 -4.06 -24.76
C VAL A 194 12.98 -3.27 -25.46
N GLY A 195 13.16 -1.98 -25.20
CA GLY A 195 13.91 -1.13 -26.13
C GLY A 195 15.25 -0.59 -25.62
N GLY A 196 16.39 -1.06 -26.13
CA GLY A 196 17.69 -0.41 -25.89
C GLY A 196 18.93 -1.05 -26.53
N LYS A 197 19.92 -0.23 -26.97
CA LYS A 197 21.24 -0.71 -27.44
C LYS A 197 21.97 -1.41 -26.29
N LYS A 198 22.55 -2.58 -26.56
CA LYS A 198 23.47 -3.26 -25.64
C LYS A 198 24.75 -2.44 -25.59
N ILE A 199 25.01 -1.76 -24.47
CA ILE A 199 26.29 -1.07 -24.22
C ILE A 199 26.90 -1.78 -23.01
N LEU A 200 28.13 -2.28 -23.15
CA LEU A 200 28.85 -3.02 -22.09
C LEU A 200 28.11 -4.26 -21.52
N GLY A 201 27.28 -4.94 -22.34
CA GLY A 201 26.49 -6.09 -21.88
C GLY A 201 25.23 -5.74 -21.08
N ILE A 202 25.01 -4.44 -20.79
CA ILE A 202 23.84 -3.89 -20.13
C ILE A 202 22.88 -3.36 -21.21
N ARG A 203 21.60 -3.74 -21.16
CA ARG A 203 20.55 -3.18 -22.03
C ARG A 203 20.11 -1.84 -21.45
N LEU A 204 20.73 -0.76 -21.92
CA LEU A 204 20.31 0.61 -21.57
C LEU A 204 19.08 0.98 -22.39
N PRO A 205 17.94 1.34 -21.77
CA PRO A 205 16.74 1.62 -22.54
C PRO A 205 16.86 2.90 -23.36
N ARG A 206 15.92 3.11 -24.29
CA ARG A 206 15.82 4.36 -25.05
C ARG A 206 15.67 5.55 -24.10
N THR A 207 16.62 6.49 -24.15
CA THR A 207 16.69 7.69 -23.30
C THR A 207 15.44 8.58 -23.39
N ARG A 208 14.67 8.48 -24.49
CA ARG A 208 13.46 9.27 -24.73
C ARG A 208 12.28 8.88 -23.85
N ASP A 209 12.17 7.60 -23.44
CA ASP A 209 11.03 7.09 -22.65
C ASP A 209 11.34 7.06 -21.14
N LEU A 210 12.62 7.17 -20.77
CA LEU A 210 13.09 7.38 -19.39
C LEU A 210 13.26 8.86 -19.02
N GLY A 211 13.27 9.76 -20.01
CA GLY A 211 13.61 11.17 -19.81
C GLY A 211 12.78 11.86 -18.71
N PRO A 212 11.45 11.91 -18.83
CA PRO A 212 10.59 12.61 -17.87
C PRO A 212 10.74 12.08 -16.44
N ILE A 213 10.80 10.75 -16.26
CA ILE A 213 10.89 10.18 -14.92
C ILE A 213 12.26 10.40 -14.28
N ILE A 214 13.34 10.29 -15.07
CA ILE A 214 14.70 10.59 -14.61
C ILE A 214 14.81 12.07 -14.25
N VAL A 215 14.22 12.98 -15.04
CA VAL A 215 14.21 14.42 -14.74
C VAL A 215 13.50 14.70 -13.42
N VAL A 216 12.31 14.15 -13.20
CA VAL A 216 11.58 14.31 -11.94
C VAL A 216 12.35 13.73 -10.76
N TRP A 217 12.97 12.57 -10.94
CA TRP A 217 13.83 11.96 -9.93
C TRP A 217 15.04 12.85 -9.60
N PHE A 218 15.76 13.36 -10.60
CA PHE A 218 16.89 14.28 -10.40
C PHE A 218 16.47 15.59 -9.74
N ILE A 219 15.34 16.17 -10.13
CA ILE A 219 14.78 17.37 -9.47
C ILE A 219 14.49 17.05 -7.99
N SER A 220 13.80 15.93 -7.72
CA SER A 220 13.45 15.53 -6.36
C SER A 220 14.69 15.31 -5.50
N MET A 221 15.70 14.60 -6.03
CA MET A 221 16.97 14.38 -5.35
C MET A 221 17.74 15.69 -5.15
N GLY A 222 17.81 16.56 -6.16
CA GLY A 222 18.47 17.86 -6.09
C GLY A 222 17.88 18.73 -4.99
N VAL A 223 16.55 18.79 -4.90
CA VAL A 223 15.85 19.54 -3.83
C VAL A 223 16.18 18.99 -2.44
N LEU A 224 16.16 17.66 -2.26
CA LEU A 224 16.46 17.04 -0.96
C LEU A 224 17.92 17.24 -0.54
N VAL A 225 18.85 17.19 -1.49
CA VAL A 225 20.27 17.48 -1.25
C VAL A 225 20.48 18.95 -0.86
N LEU A 226 19.78 19.89 -1.53
CA LEU A 226 19.81 21.31 -1.17
C LEU A 226 19.18 21.61 0.19
N GLN A 227 18.29 20.75 0.67
CA GLN A 227 17.70 20.85 2.01
C GLN A 227 18.55 20.19 3.11
N HIS A 228 19.67 19.57 2.74
CA HIS A 228 20.51 18.76 3.61
C HIS A 228 19.78 17.56 4.24
N ASP A 229 18.76 17.01 3.54
CA ASP A 229 17.98 15.86 4.00
C ASP A 229 18.38 14.57 3.29
N LEU A 230 19.52 14.04 3.70
CA LEU A 230 20.09 12.86 3.07
C LEU A 230 19.35 11.57 3.43
N GLY A 231 18.73 11.50 4.61
CA GLY A 231 17.89 10.37 4.99
C GLY A 231 16.69 10.22 4.05
N THR A 232 15.95 11.30 3.83
CA THR A 232 14.81 11.29 2.90
C THR A 232 15.28 11.09 1.46
N SER A 233 16.42 11.67 1.05
CA SER A 233 17.00 11.46 -0.28
C SER A 233 17.31 9.98 -0.55
N LEU A 234 17.87 9.28 0.44
CA LEU A 234 18.20 7.86 0.35
C LEU A 234 16.93 7.01 0.20
N MET A 235 15.88 7.34 0.95
CA MET A 235 14.59 6.67 0.84
C MET A 235 13.94 6.89 -0.54
N PHE A 236 13.96 8.11 -1.08
CA PHE A 236 13.43 8.42 -2.42
C PHE A 236 14.22 7.72 -3.52
N PHE A 237 15.55 7.69 -3.38
CA PHE A 237 16.43 6.94 -4.25
C PHE A 237 16.07 5.44 -4.27
N ALA A 238 15.96 4.83 -3.08
CA ALA A 238 15.65 3.42 -2.95
C ALA A 238 14.24 3.09 -3.50
N MET A 239 13.24 3.94 -3.24
CA MET A 239 11.90 3.83 -3.84
C MET A 239 11.97 3.85 -5.37
N PHE A 240 12.70 4.80 -5.95
CA PHE A 240 12.80 4.93 -7.40
C PHE A 240 13.47 3.70 -8.05
N VAL A 241 14.62 3.27 -7.52
CA VAL A 241 15.36 2.09 -8.04
C VAL A 241 14.53 0.82 -7.90
N SER A 242 13.84 0.63 -6.77
CA SER A 242 12.97 -0.54 -6.57
C SER A 242 11.79 -0.55 -7.53
N MET A 243 11.13 0.59 -7.75
CA MET A 243 10.03 0.68 -8.73
C MET A 243 10.50 0.41 -10.16
N LEU A 244 11.69 0.92 -10.56
CA LEU A 244 12.30 0.59 -11.85
C LEU A 244 12.56 -0.91 -12.00
N TYR A 245 13.09 -1.55 -10.96
CA TYR A 245 13.30 -2.99 -10.95
C TYR A 245 11.98 -3.76 -11.12
N VAL A 246 10.94 -3.41 -10.36
CA VAL A 246 9.62 -4.07 -10.43
C VAL A 246 8.96 -3.85 -11.78
N ALA A 247 9.08 -2.66 -12.37
CA ALA A 247 8.47 -2.36 -13.67
C ALA A 247 9.15 -3.05 -14.85
N THR A 248 10.48 -3.16 -14.82
CA THR A 248 11.27 -3.67 -15.95
C THR A 248 11.65 -5.14 -15.82
N GLY A 249 11.68 -5.69 -14.60
CA GLY A 249 12.18 -7.03 -14.31
C GLY A 249 13.70 -7.20 -14.49
N GLN A 250 14.44 -6.11 -14.74
CA GLN A 250 15.87 -6.18 -15.07
C GLN A 250 16.75 -5.96 -13.85
N LYS A 251 17.57 -6.97 -13.51
CA LYS A 251 18.52 -6.91 -12.38
C LYS A 251 19.60 -5.83 -12.56
N SER A 252 19.86 -5.39 -13.80
CA SER A 252 20.80 -4.31 -14.11
C SER A 252 20.48 -3.01 -13.36
N TRP A 253 19.21 -2.70 -13.14
CA TRP A 253 18.81 -1.50 -12.39
C TRP A 253 19.24 -1.52 -10.93
N ILE A 254 19.23 -2.69 -10.29
CA ILE A 254 19.71 -2.84 -8.92
C ILE A 254 21.22 -2.59 -8.88
N PHE A 255 21.98 -3.14 -9.85
CA PHE A 255 23.42 -2.92 -9.93
C PHE A 255 23.76 -1.45 -10.21
N ILE A 256 23.09 -0.83 -11.18
CA ILE A 256 23.25 0.59 -11.51
C ILE A 256 22.90 1.45 -10.28
N GLY A 257 21.80 1.15 -9.61
CA GLY A 257 21.40 1.81 -8.37
C GLY A 257 22.44 1.67 -7.26
N ALA A 258 23.01 0.48 -7.07
CA ALA A 258 24.08 0.27 -6.09
C ALA A 258 25.33 1.11 -6.41
N VAL A 259 25.74 1.17 -7.68
CA VAL A 259 26.86 2.02 -8.12
C VAL A 259 26.56 3.50 -7.85
N PHE A 260 25.39 4.00 -8.25
CA PHE A 260 24.99 5.39 -7.98
C PHE A 260 24.86 5.69 -6.49
N PHE A 261 24.41 4.72 -5.68
CA PHE A 261 24.36 4.87 -4.23
C PHE A 261 25.75 5.03 -3.64
N VAL A 262 26.71 4.19 -4.02
CA VAL A 262 28.10 4.30 -3.53
C VAL A 262 28.71 5.63 -3.95
N ILE A 263 28.54 6.04 -5.21
CA ILE A 263 29.03 7.33 -5.70
C ILE A 263 28.38 8.49 -4.92
N GLY A 264 27.06 8.46 -4.76
CA GLY A 264 26.31 9.49 -4.03
C GLY A 264 26.68 9.56 -2.55
N ALA A 265 26.88 8.42 -1.89
CA ALA A 265 27.28 8.34 -0.49
C ALA A 265 28.69 8.90 -0.28
N VAL A 266 29.66 8.50 -1.12
CA VAL A 266 31.04 9.00 -1.07
C VAL A 266 31.07 10.50 -1.38
N ALA A 267 30.40 10.95 -2.44
CA ALA A 267 30.31 12.36 -2.78
C ALA A 267 29.67 13.18 -1.65
N SER A 268 28.60 12.68 -1.05
CA SER A 268 27.94 13.37 0.08
C SER A 268 28.82 13.44 1.31
N ALA A 269 29.58 12.38 1.63
CA ALA A 269 30.52 12.35 2.75
C ALA A 269 31.66 13.35 2.59
N VAL A 270 32.07 13.66 1.35
CA VAL A 270 33.12 14.63 1.05
C VAL A 270 32.58 16.06 0.98
N VAL A 271 31.40 16.25 0.37
CA VAL A 271 30.82 17.59 0.14
C VAL A 271 30.15 18.16 1.40
N PHE A 272 29.49 17.31 2.19
CA PHE A 272 28.76 17.73 3.38
C PHE A 272 29.48 17.26 4.64
N SER A 273 30.05 18.20 5.41
CA SER A 273 30.78 17.91 6.64
C SER A 273 29.97 17.08 7.63
N HIS A 274 28.68 17.38 7.79
CA HIS A 274 27.80 16.63 8.70
C HIS A 274 27.65 15.15 8.32
N VAL A 275 27.85 14.79 7.05
CA VAL A 275 27.77 13.40 6.57
C VAL A 275 29.08 12.69 6.84
N GLY A 276 30.20 13.34 6.52
CA GLY A 276 31.53 12.85 6.85
C GLY A 276 31.67 12.59 8.35
N ASP A 277 31.12 13.49 9.18
CA ASP A 277 31.05 13.33 10.63
C ASP A 277 30.24 12.09 11.03
N ARG A 278 29.04 11.88 10.46
CA ARG A 278 28.23 10.68 10.74
C ARG A 278 28.90 9.38 10.30
N VAL A 279 29.65 9.38 9.20
CA VAL A 279 30.42 8.23 8.74
C VAL A 279 31.60 7.97 9.68
N THR A 280 32.31 9.01 10.11
CA THR A 280 33.45 8.89 11.04
C THR A 280 32.98 8.39 12.41
N ALA A 281 31.90 8.95 12.92
CA ALA A 281 31.24 8.53 14.15
C ALA A 281 30.70 7.09 14.06
N TRP A 282 30.27 6.63 12.88
CA TRP A 282 29.84 5.25 12.65
C TRP A 282 31.02 4.25 12.58
N LEU A 283 32.15 4.64 11.98
CA LEU A 283 33.35 3.81 11.89
C LEU A 283 34.07 3.67 13.23
N ASN A 284 34.11 4.74 14.03
CA ASN A 284 34.83 4.79 15.32
C ASN A 284 33.93 5.22 16.50
N PRO A 285 32.77 4.56 16.72
CA PRO A 285 31.73 5.06 17.61
C PRO A 285 32.19 5.14 19.06
N PHE A 286 32.98 4.17 19.53
CA PHE A 286 33.43 4.12 20.92
C PHE A 286 34.77 4.83 21.17
N SER A 287 35.34 5.50 20.17
CA SER A 287 36.56 6.27 20.38
C SER A 287 36.26 7.49 21.27
N SER A 288 37.14 7.78 22.22
CA SER A 288 36.96 8.92 23.13
C SER A 288 36.92 10.26 22.39
N ALA A 289 37.65 10.37 21.27
CA ALA A 289 37.64 11.55 20.41
C ALA A 289 36.27 11.78 19.77
N GLU A 290 35.66 10.76 19.15
CA GLU A 290 34.35 10.90 18.52
C GLU A 290 33.21 10.99 19.54
N TYR A 291 33.29 10.25 20.65
CA TYR A 291 32.23 10.25 21.67
C TYR A 291 32.08 11.62 22.35
N ASN A 292 33.21 12.27 22.67
CA ASN A 292 33.22 13.56 23.38
C ASN A 292 33.23 14.76 22.43
N LYS A 293 33.13 14.55 21.11
CA LYS A 293 33.13 15.63 20.13
C LYS A 293 31.87 16.50 20.32
N PRO A 294 31.99 17.83 20.45
CA PRO A 294 30.85 18.71 20.73
C PRO A 294 29.75 18.68 19.65
N TYR A 295 30.15 18.53 18.38
CA TYR A 295 29.25 18.47 17.23
C TYR A 295 29.70 17.36 16.28
N GLY A 296 28.75 16.65 15.68
CA GLY A 296 29.05 15.56 14.74
C GLY A 296 29.74 14.34 15.38
N GLY A 297 29.72 14.25 16.72
CA GLY A 297 30.27 13.12 17.46
C GLY A 297 29.35 11.90 17.50
N SER A 298 29.89 10.80 18.03
CA SER A 298 29.16 9.53 18.20
C SER A 298 28.33 9.46 19.49
N GLY A 299 28.39 10.48 20.36
CA GLY A 299 27.74 10.46 21.68
C GLY A 299 26.27 10.05 21.67
N GLN A 300 25.47 10.62 20.75
CA GLN A 300 24.04 10.25 20.60
C GLN A 300 23.87 8.78 20.20
N LEU A 301 24.66 8.34 19.22
CA LEU A 301 24.63 6.98 18.69
C LEU A 301 25.01 5.96 19.77
N VAL A 302 26.09 6.22 20.50
CA VAL A 302 26.58 5.33 21.56
C VAL A 302 25.62 5.30 22.75
N GLN A 303 25.01 6.43 23.14
CA GLN A 303 23.97 6.42 24.18
C GLN A 303 22.76 5.58 23.76
N GLY A 304 22.37 5.63 22.48
CA GLY A 304 21.36 4.71 21.94
C GLY A 304 21.77 3.23 22.06
N VAL A 305 23.03 2.89 21.79
CA VAL A 305 23.55 1.52 21.96
C VAL A 305 23.59 1.12 23.44
N PHE A 306 23.92 2.03 24.35
CA PHE A 306 23.87 1.76 25.80
C PHE A 306 22.44 1.51 26.28
N GLY A 307 21.43 2.24 25.78
CA GLY A 307 20.02 1.94 26.05
C GLY A 307 19.64 0.52 25.62
N LEU A 308 20.05 0.10 24.43
CA LEU A 308 19.86 -1.27 23.95
C LEU A 308 20.56 -2.31 24.84
N ALA A 309 21.79 -2.03 25.29
CA ALA A 309 22.55 -2.91 26.16
C ALA A 309 21.89 -3.06 27.54
N SER A 310 21.37 -1.97 28.12
CA SER A 310 20.67 -1.97 29.41
C SER A 310 19.41 -2.84 29.41
N GLY A 311 18.74 -2.96 28.27
CA GLY A 311 17.54 -3.81 28.15
C GLY A 311 17.82 -5.31 28.16
N GLY A 312 19.03 -5.75 27.79
CA GLY A 312 19.34 -7.18 27.69
C GLY A 312 18.34 -7.97 26.84
N LEU A 313 18.04 -9.21 27.22
CA LEU A 313 17.13 -10.08 26.45
C LEU A 313 15.65 -9.74 26.66
N LEU A 314 15.22 -9.45 27.89
CA LEU A 314 13.80 -9.33 28.28
C LEU A 314 13.35 -7.89 28.59
N GLY A 315 14.28 -6.94 28.58
CA GLY A 315 14.03 -5.55 28.93
C GLY A 315 14.20 -5.31 30.43
N THR A 316 14.36 -4.05 30.80
CA THR A 316 14.28 -3.62 32.20
C THR A 316 12.86 -3.74 32.76
N GLY A 317 11.86 -3.86 31.89
CA GLY A 317 10.44 -3.87 32.22
C GLY A 317 9.79 -2.51 31.97
N LEU A 318 8.58 -2.54 31.42
CA LEU A 318 7.81 -1.35 31.07
C LEU A 318 7.61 -0.43 32.30
N GLY A 319 8.10 0.81 32.21
CA GLY A 319 8.06 1.79 33.28
C GLY A 319 9.30 1.82 34.19
N GLN A 320 10.17 0.80 34.15
CA GLN A 320 11.33 0.65 35.05
C GLN A 320 12.65 1.17 34.44
N GLY A 321 12.68 1.43 33.13
CA GLY A 321 13.86 1.96 32.45
C GLY A 321 14.02 3.47 32.61
N HIS A 322 15.08 3.98 31.98
CA HIS A 322 15.44 5.38 31.88
C HIS A 322 15.55 5.88 30.43
N PRO A 323 14.57 5.60 29.55
CA PRO A 323 14.69 5.86 28.11
C PRO A 323 14.87 7.34 27.74
N TRP A 324 14.56 8.28 28.64
CA TRP A 324 14.74 9.72 28.42
C TRP A 324 16.21 10.17 28.48
N ILE A 325 17.12 9.31 28.95
CA ILE A 325 18.57 9.58 28.91
C ILE A 325 19.08 9.53 27.47
N THR A 326 18.50 8.65 26.64
CA THR A 326 18.88 8.53 25.24
C THR A 326 18.50 9.80 24.46
N PRO A 327 19.41 10.42 23.71
CA PRO A 327 19.12 11.64 22.96
C PRO A 327 18.09 11.35 21.87
N LEU A 328 17.15 12.26 21.66
CA LEU A 328 16.07 12.10 20.67
C LEU A 328 15.31 10.76 20.84
N ALA A 329 15.16 10.31 22.08
CA ALA A 329 14.49 9.05 22.45
C ALA A 329 13.06 8.92 21.93
N ASN A 330 12.34 10.02 21.75
CA ASN A 330 10.98 9.98 21.23
C ASN A 330 10.91 10.03 19.69
N SER A 331 12.00 10.37 18.98
CA SER A 331 12.05 10.41 17.52
C SER A 331 12.99 9.34 16.95
N ASP A 332 14.25 9.67 16.73
CA ASP A 332 15.21 8.91 15.93
C ASP A 332 15.69 7.67 16.69
N PHE A 333 15.74 7.76 18.03
CA PHE A 333 16.21 6.70 18.91
C PHE A 333 15.08 5.95 19.63
N ILE A 334 13.83 6.07 19.16
CA ILE A 334 12.71 5.38 19.81
C ILE A 334 12.87 3.86 19.81
N TYR A 335 13.53 3.29 18.80
CA TYR A 335 13.85 1.87 18.79
C TYR A 335 14.82 1.48 19.92
N SER A 336 15.78 2.35 20.28
CA SER A 336 16.64 2.15 21.45
C SER A 336 15.83 2.20 22.75
N SER A 337 14.95 3.19 22.92
CA SER A 337 14.09 3.33 24.09
C SER A 337 13.17 2.12 24.30
N VAL A 338 12.59 1.60 23.22
CA VAL A 338 11.79 0.37 23.26
C VAL A 338 12.65 -0.83 23.66
N GLY A 339 13.88 -0.90 23.14
CA GLY A 339 14.83 -1.97 23.44
C GLY A 339 15.29 -1.97 24.89
N GLU A 340 15.43 -0.80 25.50
CA GLU A 340 15.75 -0.68 26.91
C GLU A 340 14.65 -1.30 27.79
N GLU A 341 13.38 -0.93 27.58
CA GLU A 341 12.29 -1.39 28.45
C GLU A 341 11.71 -2.77 28.08
N LEU A 342 11.70 -3.15 26.80
CA LEU A 342 11.14 -4.43 26.31
C LEU A 342 12.19 -5.47 25.90
N GLY A 343 13.47 -5.09 25.86
CA GLY A 343 14.58 -5.98 25.53
C GLY A 343 14.63 -6.43 24.08
N LEU A 344 15.60 -7.29 23.78
CA LEU A 344 15.76 -7.90 22.46
C LEU A 344 14.50 -8.64 21.99
N VAL A 345 13.81 -9.36 22.89
CA VAL A 345 12.56 -10.06 22.53
C VAL A 345 11.49 -9.09 22.08
N GLY A 346 11.30 -7.98 22.80
CA GLY A 346 10.37 -6.92 22.41
C GLY A 346 10.71 -6.31 21.05
N LEU A 347 11.99 -6.04 20.80
CA LEU A 347 12.45 -5.53 19.51
C LEU A 347 12.20 -6.50 18.36
N MET A 348 12.41 -7.80 18.58
CA MET A 348 12.12 -8.82 17.57
C MET A 348 10.63 -8.93 17.28
N LEU A 349 9.77 -8.77 18.29
CA LEU A 349 8.32 -8.70 18.10
C LEU A 349 7.91 -7.46 17.30
N VAL A 350 8.53 -6.31 17.56
CA VAL A 350 8.31 -5.08 16.76
C VAL A 350 8.69 -5.31 15.31
N LEU A 351 9.87 -5.90 15.03
CA LEU A 351 10.30 -6.23 13.67
C LEU A 351 9.36 -7.26 13.01
N LEU A 352 8.84 -8.22 13.76
CA LEU A 352 7.85 -9.18 13.28
C LEU A 352 6.55 -8.49 12.85
N LEU A 353 6.07 -7.48 13.58
CA LEU A 353 4.90 -6.70 13.18
C LEU A 353 5.13 -5.96 11.87
N TYR A 354 6.28 -5.31 11.68
CA TYR A 354 6.63 -4.71 10.39
C TYR A 354 6.73 -5.77 9.29
N LEU A 355 7.33 -6.92 9.57
CA LEU A 355 7.44 -8.01 8.61
C LEU A 355 6.06 -8.51 8.15
N ILE A 356 5.09 -8.61 9.06
CA ILE A 356 3.70 -8.97 8.72
C ILE A 356 3.06 -7.90 7.83
N ILE A 357 3.23 -6.62 8.15
CA ILE A 357 2.71 -5.51 7.33
C ILE A 357 3.32 -5.52 5.93
N ILE A 358 4.66 -5.62 5.85
CA ILE A 358 5.43 -5.63 4.61
C ILE A 358 5.05 -6.87 3.77
N SER A 359 5.00 -8.05 4.38
CA SER A 359 4.63 -9.28 3.69
C SER A 359 3.20 -9.22 3.17
N SER A 360 2.26 -8.72 3.98
CA SER A 360 0.86 -8.54 3.56
C SER A 360 0.77 -7.56 2.38
N GLY A 361 1.53 -6.46 2.41
CA GLY A 361 1.58 -5.50 1.32
C GLY A 361 2.18 -6.09 0.03
N MET A 362 3.26 -6.86 0.13
CA MET A 362 3.88 -7.54 -1.02
C MET A 362 2.96 -8.62 -1.60
N ILE A 363 2.26 -9.39 -0.76
CA ILE A 363 1.24 -10.36 -1.20
C ILE A 363 0.12 -9.63 -1.96
N THR A 364 -0.34 -8.48 -1.47
CA THR A 364 -1.32 -7.64 -2.18
C THR A 364 -0.78 -7.16 -3.53
N ALA A 365 0.48 -6.72 -3.61
CA ALA A 365 1.11 -6.31 -4.86
C ALA A 365 1.24 -7.47 -5.87
N MET A 366 1.45 -8.70 -5.41
CA MET A 366 1.51 -9.88 -6.27
C MET A 366 0.14 -10.31 -6.79
N LYS A 367 -0.91 -10.19 -5.96
CA LYS A 367 -2.27 -10.61 -6.28
C LYS A 367 -3.03 -9.65 -7.20
N VAL A 368 -2.73 -8.35 -7.14
CA VAL A 368 -3.44 -7.37 -7.96
C VAL A 368 -3.17 -7.58 -9.45
N THR A 369 -4.23 -7.52 -10.25
CA THR A 369 -4.18 -7.81 -11.69
C THR A 369 -3.72 -6.62 -12.53
N ASP A 370 -3.99 -5.38 -12.10
CA ASP A 370 -3.50 -4.19 -12.80
C ASP A 370 -2.06 -3.82 -12.43
N GLY A 371 -1.28 -3.45 -13.46
CA GLY A 371 0.14 -3.14 -13.28
C GLY A 371 0.39 -1.84 -12.51
N PHE A 372 -0.52 -0.87 -12.57
CA PHE A 372 -0.42 0.36 -11.76
C PHE A 372 -0.49 0.02 -10.26
N GLY A 373 -1.50 -0.73 -9.83
CA GLY A 373 -1.65 -1.17 -8.44
C GLY A 373 -0.47 -2.01 -7.96
N LYS A 374 0.09 -2.86 -8.84
CA LYS A 374 1.29 -3.65 -8.54
C LYS A 374 2.52 -2.77 -8.27
N LEU A 375 2.78 -1.78 -9.12
CA LEU A 375 3.89 -0.85 -8.95
C LEU A 375 3.70 0.07 -7.75
N LEU A 376 2.47 0.56 -7.54
CA LEU A 376 2.17 1.43 -6.42
C LEU A 376 2.31 0.69 -5.08
N ALA A 377 1.66 -0.47 -4.94
CA ALA A 377 1.72 -1.24 -3.70
C ALA A 377 3.15 -1.69 -3.38
N SER A 378 3.89 -2.19 -4.38
CA SER A 378 5.29 -2.62 -4.16
C SER A 378 6.20 -1.46 -3.76
N GLY A 379 6.09 -0.30 -4.41
CA GLY A 379 6.93 0.85 -4.06
C GLY A 379 6.59 1.46 -2.71
N LEU A 380 5.30 1.55 -2.33
CA LEU A 380 4.90 2.01 -0.99
C LEU A 380 5.42 1.07 0.10
N VAL A 381 5.26 -0.25 -0.09
CA VAL A 381 5.71 -1.27 0.87
C VAL A 381 7.23 -1.30 0.98
N PHE A 382 7.93 -1.24 -0.17
CA PHE A 382 9.40 -1.19 -0.18
C PHE A 382 9.92 0.05 0.53
N THR A 383 9.29 1.22 0.31
CA THR A 383 9.67 2.47 0.99
C THR A 383 9.58 2.34 2.51
N MET A 384 8.48 1.76 3.01
CA MET A 384 8.32 1.50 4.44
C MET A 384 9.36 0.50 4.96
N ALA A 385 9.58 -0.60 4.24
CA ALA A 385 10.58 -1.61 4.61
C ALA A 385 11.99 -1.02 4.68
N PHE A 386 12.34 -0.21 3.68
CA PHE A 386 13.63 0.45 3.59
C PHE A 386 13.79 1.50 4.70
N GLN A 387 12.73 2.26 5.02
CA GLN A 387 12.73 3.19 6.15
C GLN A 387 12.99 2.45 7.47
N VAL A 388 12.28 1.35 7.75
CA VAL A 388 12.52 0.52 8.94
C VAL A 388 13.96 -0.01 8.97
N PHE A 389 14.46 -0.53 7.85
CA PHE A 389 15.84 -1.00 7.74
C PHE A 389 16.85 0.12 8.05
N THR A 390 16.66 1.33 7.50
CA THR A 390 17.62 2.42 7.70
C THR A 390 17.65 2.92 9.15
N VAL A 391 16.50 2.98 9.82
CA VAL A 391 16.42 3.41 11.22
C VAL A 391 17.07 2.36 12.13
N VAL A 392 16.65 1.09 12.01
CA VAL A 392 17.17 -0.01 12.83
C VAL A 392 18.66 -0.23 12.55
N GLY A 393 19.05 -0.25 11.27
CA GLY A 393 20.44 -0.37 10.84
C GLY A 393 21.32 0.77 11.33
N GLY A 394 20.82 2.01 11.35
CA GLY A 394 21.53 3.17 11.89
C GLY A 394 21.82 3.05 13.38
N ILE A 395 20.81 2.67 14.18
CA ILE A 395 20.94 2.55 15.64
C ILE A 395 21.81 1.35 16.02
N THR A 396 21.74 0.26 15.25
CA THR A 396 22.52 -0.97 15.49
C THR A 396 23.91 -0.96 14.86
N LEU A 397 24.35 0.17 14.32
CA LEU A 397 25.67 0.34 13.67
C LEU A 397 25.88 -0.51 12.40
N VAL A 398 24.82 -1.06 11.79
CA VAL A 398 24.90 -1.78 10.51
C VAL A 398 25.17 -0.80 9.36
N ILE A 399 24.59 0.39 9.43
CA ILE A 399 24.83 1.50 8.50
C ILE A 399 24.99 2.81 9.29
N PRO A 400 25.50 3.90 8.68
CA PRO A 400 25.54 5.21 9.31
C PRO A 400 24.13 5.72 9.67
N LEU A 401 24.04 6.52 10.74
CA LEU A 401 22.79 7.10 11.21
C LEU A 401 22.20 8.07 10.16
N THR A 402 20.96 7.83 9.74
CA THR A 402 20.29 8.65 8.70
C THR A 402 19.41 9.75 9.27
N GLY A 403 18.93 9.62 10.51
CA GLY A 403 18.02 10.58 11.14
C GLY A 403 16.58 10.48 10.62
N LEU A 404 16.16 9.29 10.18
CA LEU A 404 14.79 9.03 9.77
C LEU A 404 13.91 8.61 10.96
N THR A 405 12.62 8.92 10.86
CA THR A 405 11.64 8.51 11.88
C THR A 405 11.19 7.07 11.66
N MET A 406 10.99 6.31 12.73
CA MET A 406 10.44 4.96 12.66
C MET A 406 8.92 5.03 12.38
N PRO A 407 8.41 4.46 11.27
CA PRO A 407 7.00 4.58 10.90
C PRO A 407 6.07 4.08 12.01
N PHE A 408 4.99 4.81 12.34
CA PHE A 408 4.01 4.48 13.40
C PHE A 408 4.50 4.56 14.85
N MET A 409 5.81 4.48 15.11
CA MET A 409 6.34 4.47 16.48
C MET A 409 6.84 5.84 16.90
N ALA A 410 7.71 6.45 16.10
CA ALA A 410 8.38 7.71 16.43
C ALA A 410 7.40 8.90 16.50
N ALA A 411 7.72 9.86 17.35
CA ALA A 411 7.00 11.13 17.47
C ALA A 411 7.12 11.92 16.16
N GLY A 412 5.99 12.30 15.59
CA GLY A 412 5.96 13.04 14.34
C GLY A 412 4.59 13.03 13.66
N GLY A 413 3.85 14.13 13.76
CA GLY A 413 2.50 14.23 13.21
C GLY A 413 2.44 14.02 11.70
N SER A 414 3.30 14.68 10.92
CA SER A 414 3.33 14.54 9.45
C SER A 414 3.70 13.12 9.00
N SER A 415 4.74 12.52 9.61
CA SER A 415 5.15 11.14 9.32
C SER A 415 4.04 10.16 9.69
N LEU A 416 3.38 10.35 10.83
CA LEU A 416 2.24 9.52 11.24
C LEU A 416 1.10 9.58 10.22
N LEU A 417 0.65 10.79 9.85
CA LEU A 417 -0.42 10.98 8.87
C LEU A 417 -0.07 10.34 7.52
N ALA A 418 1.13 10.60 6.99
CA ALA A 418 1.57 10.05 5.71
C ALA A 418 1.62 8.50 5.74
N ASN A 419 2.12 7.90 6.82
CA ASN A 419 2.18 6.45 6.95
C ASN A 419 0.79 5.81 7.09
N PHE A 420 -0.18 6.48 7.72
CA PHE A 420 -1.58 6.04 7.75
C PHE A 420 -2.25 6.13 6.36
N ILE A 421 -1.99 7.19 5.59
CA ILE A 421 -2.44 7.28 4.19
C ILE A 421 -1.85 6.13 3.37
N LEU A 422 -0.55 5.84 3.55
CA LEU A 422 0.11 4.71 2.89
C LEU A 422 -0.60 3.38 3.20
N VAL A 423 -0.83 3.08 4.49
CA VAL A 423 -1.49 1.84 4.91
C VAL A 423 -2.91 1.73 4.38
N ILE A 424 -3.70 2.81 4.45
CA ILE A 424 -5.09 2.72 3.99
C ILE A 424 -5.18 2.56 2.48
N LEU A 425 -4.23 3.11 1.71
CA LEU A 425 -4.11 2.83 0.29
C LEU A 425 -3.78 1.36 0.02
N LEU A 426 -2.89 0.74 0.80
CA LEU A 426 -2.64 -0.70 0.69
C LEU A 426 -3.89 -1.53 1.00
N VAL A 427 -4.69 -1.13 1.98
CA VAL A 427 -5.98 -1.79 2.30
C VAL A 427 -6.97 -1.64 1.14
N ILE A 428 -7.05 -0.45 0.52
CA ILE A 428 -7.91 -0.20 -0.65
C ILE A 428 -7.45 -1.04 -1.85
N ILE A 429 -6.14 -1.12 -2.14
CA ILE A 429 -5.60 -1.96 -3.22
C ILE A 429 -5.84 -3.45 -2.91
N SER A 430 -5.72 -3.85 -1.64
CA SER A 430 -5.98 -5.23 -1.19
C SER A 430 -7.43 -5.67 -1.42
N ASN A 431 -8.39 -4.73 -1.39
CA ASN A 431 -9.77 -5.04 -1.72
C ASN A 431 -9.92 -5.49 -3.17
N GLU A 432 -9.30 -4.76 -4.11
CA GLU A 432 -9.35 -5.12 -5.53
C GLU A 432 -8.58 -6.44 -5.78
N ALA A 433 -7.42 -6.61 -5.13
CA ALA A 433 -6.59 -7.80 -5.28
C ALA A 433 -7.23 -9.11 -4.78
N ASN A 434 -8.25 -9.03 -3.90
CA ASN A 434 -8.96 -10.21 -3.37
C ASN A 434 -10.41 -10.29 -3.86
N LYS A 435 -10.82 -9.39 -4.77
CA LYS A 435 -12.16 -9.41 -5.35
C LYS A 435 -12.28 -10.64 -6.26
N PRO A 436 -13.34 -11.46 -6.14
CA PRO A 436 -13.55 -12.60 -7.05
C PRO A 436 -13.70 -12.11 -8.49
N ASP A 437 -13.10 -12.83 -9.44
CA ASP A 437 -13.30 -12.55 -10.86
C ASP A 437 -14.78 -12.68 -11.23
N PRO A 438 -15.32 -11.80 -12.09
CA PRO A 438 -16.69 -11.92 -12.57
C PRO A 438 -16.90 -13.28 -13.25
N GLN A 439 -17.95 -14.03 -12.84
CA GLN A 439 -18.29 -15.38 -13.34
C GLN A 439 -18.45 -15.47 -14.88
N VAL A 440 -18.55 -14.35 -15.59
CA VAL A 440 -18.64 -14.27 -17.05
C VAL A 440 -17.38 -14.80 -17.76
N LEU A 441 -16.26 -14.94 -17.05
CA LEU A 441 -15.03 -15.58 -17.56
C LEU A 441 -14.82 -17.02 -17.05
N SER A 442 -15.81 -17.61 -16.36
CA SER A 442 -15.73 -19.00 -15.92
C SER A 442 -15.61 -19.93 -17.13
N ASP A 443 -14.76 -20.95 -17.02
CA ASP A 443 -14.70 -22.07 -17.96
C ASP A 443 -16.11 -22.62 -18.25
N THR A 444 -17.03 -22.58 -17.27
CA THR A 444 -18.43 -22.97 -17.44
C THR A 444 -19.18 -22.10 -18.45
N PHE A 445 -19.01 -20.77 -18.41
CA PHE A 445 -19.64 -19.87 -19.39
C PHE A 445 -19.01 -20.04 -20.78
N GLN A 446 -17.69 -20.25 -20.84
CA GLN A 446 -17.02 -20.56 -22.11
C GLN A 446 -17.50 -21.91 -22.69
N TYR A 447 -17.66 -22.93 -21.85
CA TYR A 447 -18.21 -24.23 -22.25
C TYR A 447 -19.68 -24.12 -22.69
N GLU A 448 -20.51 -23.37 -21.96
CA GLU A 448 -21.91 -23.15 -22.34
C GLU A 448 -22.03 -22.34 -23.62
N ALA A 449 -21.21 -21.30 -23.80
CA ALA A 449 -21.16 -20.52 -25.03
C ALA A 449 -20.68 -21.36 -26.23
N LEU A 450 -19.63 -22.18 -26.04
CA LEU A 450 -19.15 -23.11 -27.06
C LEU A 450 -20.19 -24.20 -27.38
N ALA A 451 -20.89 -24.71 -26.37
CA ALA A 451 -21.96 -25.68 -26.55
C ALA A 451 -23.15 -25.08 -27.31
N ALA A 452 -23.53 -23.84 -26.99
CA ALA A 452 -24.59 -23.10 -27.69
C ALA A 452 -24.21 -22.82 -29.15
N LEU A 453 -22.97 -22.39 -29.41
CA LEU A 453 -22.45 -22.17 -30.77
C LEU A 453 -22.43 -23.48 -31.57
N ARG A 454 -21.93 -24.57 -30.99
CA ARG A 454 -21.91 -25.89 -31.64
C ARG A 454 -23.31 -26.39 -31.95
N LYS A 455 -24.28 -26.18 -31.05
CA LYS A 455 -25.68 -26.54 -31.29
C LYS A 455 -26.28 -25.74 -32.45
N HIS A 456 -26.02 -24.44 -32.50
CA HIS A 456 -26.48 -23.58 -33.59
C HIS A 456 -25.84 -23.94 -34.94
N GLU A 457 -24.58 -24.39 -34.93
CA GLU A 457 -23.88 -24.85 -36.13
C GLU A 457 -24.45 -26.18 -36.65
N VAL A 458 -24.73 -27.14 -35.75
CA VAL A 458 -25.42 -28.40 -36.10
C VAL A 458 -26.83 -28.16 -36.62
N GLU A 459 -27.61 -27.26 -36.00
CA GLU A 459 -28.95 -26.90 -36.48
C GLU A 459 -28.90 -26.25 -37.86
N LYS A 460 -27.92 -25.38 -38.11
CA LYS A 460 -27.69 -24.76 -39.42
C LYS A 460 -27.30 -25.80 -40.48
N SER A 461 -26.37 -26.70 -40.19
CA SER A 461 -25.98 -27.78 -41.10
C SER A 461 -27.15 -28.71 -41.41
N ARG A 462 -28.01 -28.99 -40.42
CA ARG A 462 -29.20 -29.83 -40.60
C ARG A 462 -30.28 -29.14 -41.44
N ALA A 463 -30.44 -27.83 -41.30
CA ALA A 463 -31.34 -27.03 -42.14
C ALA A 463 -30.84 -26.95 -43.59
N GLU A 464 -29.52 -26.82 -43.80
CA GLU A 464 -28.89 -26.83 -45.13
C GLU A 464 -29.03 -28.20 -45.81
N GLN A 465 -28.83 -29.31 -45.07
CA GLN A 465 -29.08 -30.67 -45.59
C GLN A 465 -30.55 -30.91 -45.92
N ALA A 466 -31.48 -30.51 -45.06
CA ALA A 466 -32.91 -30.65 -45.34
C ALA A 466 -33.33 -29.83 -46.58
N GLY A 467 -32.76 -28.64 -46.79
CA GLY A 467 -32.95 -27.85 -47.99
C GLY A 467 -32.40 -28.52 -49.26
N SER A 468 -31.21 -29.13 -49.16
CA SER A 468 -30.58 -29.91 -50.24
C SER A 468 -31.37 -31.16 -50.61
N ASP A 469 -31.85 -31.92 -49.62
CA ASP A 469 -32.64 -33.14 -49.85
C ASP A 469 -34.02 -32.83 -50.44
N THR A 470 -34.63 -31.72 -50.01
CA THR A 470 -35.90 -31.24 -50.58
C THR A 470 -35.71 -30.78 -52.03
N ALA A 471 -34.62 -30.07 -52.34
CA ALA A 471 -34.28 -29.68 -53.72
C ALA A 471 -33.97 -30.90 -54.60
N THR A 472 -33.27 -31.91 -54.05
CA THR A 472 -32.94 -33.15 -54.76
C THR A 472 -34.19 -33.99 -55.03
N MET A 473 -35.11 -34.10 -54.04
CA MET A 473 -36.39 -34.76 -54.25
C MET A 473 -37.28 -34.02 -55.26
N ALA A 474 -37.26 -32.69 -55.28
CA ALA A 474 -38.00 -31.90 -56.29
C ALA A 474 -37.49 -32.18 -57.71
N ILE A 475 -36.17 -32.27 -57.89
CA ILE A 475 -35.53 -32.60 -59.19
C ILE A 475 -35.88 -34.03 -59.64
N ILE A 476 -35.88 -35.00 -58.72
CA ILE A 476 -36.25 -36.40 -59.03
C ILE A 476 -37.74 -36.50 -59.40
N ARG A 477 -38.61 -35.71 -58.77
CA ARG A 477 -40.05 -35.70 -59.06
C ARG A 477 -40.38 -35.08 -60.41
N ASP A 478 -39.58 -34.12 -60.88
CA ASP A 478 -39.70 -33.48 -62.20
C ASP A 478 -39.09 -34.32 -63.34
N SER A 479 -38.39 -35.41 -63.01
CA SER A 479 -37.70 -36.30 -63.96
C SER A 479 -38.41 -37.65 -64.20
N ALA A 480 -39.57 -37.87 -63.58
CA ALA A 480 -40.32 -39.12 -63.72
C ALA A 480 -41.24 -39.08 -64.97
N PRO A 481 -41.34 -40.15 -65.78
CA PRO A 481 -42.22 -40.16 -66.96
C PRO A 481 -43.70 -40.14 -66.53
N GLN A 482 -44.49 -39.23 -67.11
CA GLN A 482 -45.96 -39.25 -66.98
C GLN A 482 -46.54 -40.49 -67.68
N PRO A 483 -47.43 -41.27 -67.04
CA PRO A 483 -48.20 -42.30 -67.74
C PRO A 483 -49.39 -41.68 -68.49
N ASP A 484 -49.63 -42.18 -69.70
CA ASP A 484 -50.76 -41.87 -70.57
C ASP A 484 -52.12 -42.19 -69.92
N GLU A 485 -53.10 -41.33 -70.19
CA GLU A 485 -54.52 -41.56 -69.93
C GLU A 485 -55.12 -42.53 -70.96
N SER A 486 -55.75 -43.61 -70.51
CA SER A 486 -56.88 -44.23 -71.22
C SER A 486 -57.69 -45.21 -70.34
N ASP A 487 -59.00 -44.92 -70.28
CA ASP A 487 -60.17 -45.82 -70.32
C ASP A 487 -60.62 -46.75 -69.16
N GLU A 488 -61.95 -46.65 -68.96
CA GLU A 488 -62.96 -47.69 -68.68
C GLU A 488 -63.32 -48.14 -67.23
N SER A 489 -64.45 -47.58 -66.76
CA SER A 489 -65.76 -48.20 -66.39
C SER A 489 -65.93 -49.36 -65.38
N ASP A 490 -67.05 -49.21 -64.63
CA ASP A 490 -67.99 -50.19 -64.04
C ASP A 490 -67.85 -50.70 -62.58
N ASP A 491 -68.58 -50.00 -61.68
CA ASP A 491 -69.70 -50.44 -60.80
C ASP A 491 -69.51 -51.58 -59.74
N PRO A 492 -70.47 -51.87 -58.82
CA PRO A 492 -70.45 -51.40 -57.43
C PRO A 492 -70.51 -52.56 -56.39
N THR A 493 -70.26 -52.28 -55.10
CA THR A 493 -71.04 -52.85 -53.97
C THR A 493 -70.58 -52.30 -52.60
N ASN A 494 -71.56 -51.81 -51.83
CA ASN A 494 -71.57 -51.55 -50.38
C ASN A 494 -71.99 -52.88 -49.66
N PRO A 495 -72.07 -53.05 -48.31
CA PRO A 495 -71.79 -52.13 -47.19
C PRO A 495 -71.08 -52.71 -45.95
N ALA A 496 -70.59 -51.85 -45.05
CA ALA A 496 -70.83 -51.91 -43.58
C ALA A 496 -70.00 -50.87 -42.80
N ASP A 497 -70.71 -50.03 -42.04
CA ASP A 497 -70.28 -49.18 -40.89
C ASP A 497 -70.37 -50.05 -39.59
N PRO A 498 -69.99 -49.64 -38.34
CA PRO A 498 -69.80 -48.26 -37.84
C PRO A 498 -68.74 -47.97 -36.73
N ALA A 499 -68.63 -46.67 -36.43
CA ALA A 499 -68.26 -46.00 -35.16
C ALA A 499 -66.75 -45.95 -34.79
N ASP A 500 -66.17 -44.89 -34.20
CA ASP A 500 -66.74 -43.85 -33.33
C ASP A 500 -65.79 -42.63 -33.21
N GLN A 501 -66.38 -41.42 -33.04
CA GLN A 501 -66.00 -40.20 -32.27
C GLN A 501 -64.53 -39.92 -31.83
N ALA A 502 -64.03 -38.68 -31.67
CA ALA A 502 -64.49 -37.31 -31.85
C ALA A 502 -63.33 -36.32 -31.53
N ASP A 503 -63.56 -35.05 -31.87
CA ASP A 503 -63.03 -33.80 -31.26
C ASP A 503 -61.61 -33.24 -31.54
N THR A 504 -61.56 -32.39 -32.56
CA THR A 504 -60.94 -31.03 -32.60
C THR A 504 -61.38 -30.13 -31.42
N PRO A 505 -60.67 -29.03 -31.03
CA PRO A 505 -60.42 -27.87 -31.91
C PRO A 505 -59.15 -27.00 -31.69
N GLN A 506 -58.83 -26.23 -32.73
CA GLN A 506 -57.87 -25.11 -32.78
C GLN A 506 -58.17 -23.98 -31.78
N PRO A 507 -57.20 -23.07 -31.55
CA PRO A 507 -57.57 -21.65 -31.59
C PRO A 507 -56.62 -20.73 -32.35
N ARG A 508 -57.25 -19.63 -32.80
CA ARG A 508 -56.84 -18.50 -33.63
C ARG A 508 -55.88 -17.51 -32.93
N GLU A 509 -55.09 -16.80 -33.73
CA GLU A 509 -54.47 -15.50 -33.37
C GLU A 509 -55.52 -14.41 -33.08
N PRO A 510 -55.13 -13.34 -32.35
CA PRO A 510 -55.37 -12.01 -32.89
C PRO A 510 -54.27 -10.94 -32.66
N ARG A 511 -54.35 -9.94 -33.55
CA ARG A 511 -53.61 -8.68 -33.76
C ARG A 511 -53.46 -7.72 -32.58
N THR A 512 -52.32 -7.02 -32.62
CA THR A 512 -51.99 -5.61 -32.25
C THR A 512 -53.11 -4.62 -31.90
N VAL A 513 -52.91 -3.80 -30.84
CA VAL A 513 -53.30 -2.37 -30.77
C VAL A 513 -52.33 -1.57 -29.87
N LYS A 514 -52.04 -0.33 -30.31
CA LYS A 514 -51.29 0.80 -29.70
C LYS A 514 -51.91 1.33 -28.38
N GLY A 515 -51.11 2.06 -27.58
CA GLY A 515 -51.63 3.24 -26.84
C GLY A 515 -50.98 3.62 -25.51
N ALA A 516 -50.16 4.69 -25.57
CA ALA A 516 -50.09 5.87 -24.69
C ALA A 516 -49.99 5.79 -23.14
N SER A 517 -48.97 6.49 -22.64
CA SER A 517 -48.92 7.42 -21.49
C SER A 517 -49.47 7.00 -20.12
N GLN A 518 -48.56 6.89 -19.14
CA GLN A 518 -48.37 7.89 -18.07
C GLN A 518 -46.94 7.81 -17.55
#